data_AF-A0AB13AB30-F1
#
_entry.id   AF-A0AB13AB30-F1
#
_cell.length_a   1.000
_cell.length_b   1.000
_cell.length_c   1.000
_cell.angle_alpha   90.00
_cell.angle_beta   90.00
_cell.angle_gamma   90.00
#
_symmetry.space_group_name_H-M   'P 1'
#
loop_
_entity.id
_entity.type
_entity.pdbx_description
1 polymer ?
#
loop_
_entity_poly.entity_id
_entity_poly.type
_entity_poly.pdbx_seq_one_letter_code
_entity_poly.pdbx_strand_id
1 'polypeptide(L)'
;MSTTKCPSCGSSDVGVLDSQRAVCRYCSEVKRRVFQFCCDCQREWPPNASRTSACTLPDCALRAALLSDTKISDPFSSARGCPFFRACPQCKALLTHNGEGCPNITCPHCHTDFCFRCLSRWCSGLRDFDIDIDGFHQQWLLRHCHEIDICRVVDNKSLNIFSR
;
A
#
# COMPACT_ATOMS: atom_id res chain seq x y z
N MET A 1 16.72 -6.72 -8.11
CA MET A 1 16.62 -5.31 -8.51
C MET A 1 15.16 -4.99 -8.76
N SER A 2 14.57 -4.03 -8.04
CA SER A 2 13.23 -3.53 -8.36
C SER A 2 13.28 -2.87 -9.73
N THR A 3 12.43 -3.31 -10.65
CA THR A 3 12.31 -2.65 -11.95
C THR A 3 11.45 -1.42 -11.78
N THR A 4 12.07 -0.24 -11.79
CA THR A 4 11.34 1.03 -11.74
C THR A 4 10.47 1.17 -12.98
N LYS A 5 9.16 1.25 -12.79
CA LYS A 5 8.18 1.52 -13.85
C LYS A 5 7.74 2.97 -13.81
N CYS A 6 7.40 3.53 -14.96
CA CYS A 6 6.84 4.86 -15.04
C CYS A 6 5.47 4.90 -14.35
N PRO A 7 5.25 5.78 -13.35
CA PRO A 7 3.96 5.87 -12.66
C PRO A 7 2.83 6.42 -13.54
N SER A 8 3.15 7.06 -14.67
CA SER A 8 2.16 7.64 -15.58
C SER A 8 1.69 6.67 -16.67
N CYS A 9 2.56 5.79 -17.17
CA CYS A 9 2.22 4.89 -18.30
C CYS A 9 2.51 3.40 -18.03
N GLY A 10 3.13 3.05 -16.90
CA GLY A 10 3.50 1.68 -16.56
C GLY A 10 4.72 1.13 -17.32
N SER A 11 5.29 1.87 -18.27
CA SER A 11 6.45 1.43 -19.05
C SER A 11 7.67 1.17 -18.18
N SER A 12 8.41 0.11 -18.49
CA SER A 12 9.72 -0.19 -17.92
C SER A 12 10.88 0.47 -18.68
N ASP A 13 10.62 1.13 -19.82
CA ASP A 13 11.62 1.92 -20.54
C ASP A 13 11.84 3.26 -19.84
N VAL A 14 12.57 3.18 -18.73
CA VAL A 14 12.87 4.28 -17.83
C VAL A 14 14.39 4.35 -17.65
N GLY A 15 14.96 5.51 -17.96
CA GLY A 15 16.36 5.81 -17.67
C GLY A 15 16.48 6.41 -16.27
N VAL A 16 17.18 5.73 -15.36
CA VAL A 16 17.54 6.29 -14.05
C VAL A 16 18.68 7.29 -14.26
N LEU A 17 18.44 8.57 -13.96
CA LEU A 17 19.40 9.66 -14.14
C LEU A 17 20.36 9.77 -12.95
N ASP A 18 19.81 9.68 -11.75
CA ASP A 18 20.52 9.69 -10.46
C ASP A 18 19.87 8.71 -9.49
N SER A 19 20.29 8.67 -8.22
CA SER A 19 19.79 7.71 -7.23
C SER A 19 18.27 7.68 -7.07
N GLN A 20 17.59 8.83 -7.23
CA GLN A 20 16.15 8.93 -6.98
C GLN A 20 15.36 9.42 -8.19
N ARG A 21 15.99 9.87 -9.27
CA ARG A 21 15.34 10.50 -10.41
C ARG A 21 15.40 9.62 -11.63
N ALA A 22 14.24 9.42 -12.24
CA ALA A 22 14.06 8.62 -13.44
C ALA A 22 13.37 9.43 -14.53
N VAL A 23 13.65 9.10 -15.79
CA VAL A 23 13.04 9.70 -16.99
C VAL A 23 12.33 8.61 -17.77
N CYS A 24 11.05 8.83 -18.10
CA CYS A 24 10.32 7.94 -19.00
C CYS A 24 10.35 8.51 -20.42
N ARG A 25 10.91 7.76 -21.38
CA ARG A 25 11.02 8.19 -22.79
C ARG A 25 9.65 8.37 -23.43
N TYR A 26 8.80 7.37 -23.33
CA TYR A 26 7.44 7.40 -23.89
C TYR A 26 6.62 8.59 -23.37
N CYS A 27 6.59 8.82 -22.06
CA CYS A 27 5.89 9.99 -21.50
C CYS A 27 6.53 11.30 -21.92
N SER A 28 7.85 11.34 -22.14
CA SER A 28 8.51 12.56 -22.59
C SER A 28 8.15 12.92 -24.02
N GLU A 29 8.04 11.92 -24.90
CA GLU A 29 7.58 12.08 -26.29
C GLU A 29 6.11 12.52 -26.34
N VAL A 30 5.23 11.79 -25.64
CA VAL A 30 3.78 12.08 -25.62
C VAL A 30 3.50 13.46 -25.04
N LYS A 31 4.16 13.84 -23.94
CA LYS A 31 3.98 15.15 -23.29
C LYS A 31 4.77 16.27 -23.95
N ARG A 32 5.62 15.96 -24.94
CA ARG A 32 6.55 16.90 -25.61
C ARG A 32 7.40 17.72 -24.62
N ARG A 33 7.74 17.12 -23.48
CA ARG A 33 8.62 17.69 -22.44
C ARG A 33 9.32 16.56 -21.71
N VAL A 34 10.47 16.81 -21.10
CA VAL A 34 11.14 15.76 -20.31
C VAL A 34 10.28 15.40 -19.10
N PHE A 35 9.71 14.19 -19.11
CA PHE A 35 8.91 13.67 -18.01
C PHE A 35 9.82 12.90 -17.05
N GLN A 36 10.10 13.54 -15.93
CA GLN A 36 10.95 13.01 -14.87
C GLN A 36 10.09 12.70 -13.64
N PHE A 37 10.48 11.71 -12.86
CA PHE A 37 9.79 11.35 -11.63
C PHE A 37 10.76 10.76 -10.60
N CYS A 38 10.34 10.74 -9.34
CA CYS A 38 11.09 10.09 -8.28
C CYS A 38 10.88 8.57 -8.31
N CYS A 39 11.94 7.76 -8.36
CA CYS A 39 11.89 6.30 -8.32
C CYS A 39 11.23 5.75 -7.06
N ASP A 40 11.45 6.42 -5.91
CA ASP A 40 10.98 5.95 -4.60
C ASP A 40 9.51 6.31 -4.38
N CYS A 41 9.18 7.61 -4.42
CA CYS A 41 7.81 8.07 -4.17
C CYS A 41 6.92 8.08 -5.42
N GLN A 42 7.46 7.79 -6.60
CA GLN A 42 6.71 7.67 -7.86
C GLN A 42 5.87 8.91 -8.23
N ARG A 43 6.33 10.11 -7.84
CA ARG A 43 5.72 11.40 -8.21
C ARG A 43 6.55 12.13 -9.24
N GLU A 44 5.88 12.92 -10.08
CA GLU A 44 6.54 13.77 -11.08
C GLU A 44 7.54 14.72 -10.41
N TRP A 45 8.72 14.81 -11.01
CA TRP A 45 9.77 15.68 -10.53
C TRP A 45 9.42 17.14 -10.87
N PRO A 46 9.54 18.09 -9.92
CA PRO A 46 9.21 19.48 -10.22
C PRO A 46 10.09 20.03 -11.35
N PRO A 47 9.52 20.72 -12.37
CA PRO A 47 10.27 21.22 -13.52
C PRO A 47 11.44 22.13 -13.16
N ASN A 48 11.28 22.92 -12.09
CA ASN A 48 12.26 23.89 -11.60
C ASN A 48 13.02 23.40 -10.35
N ALA A 49 12.93 22.12 -10.00
CA ALA A 49 13.70 21.61 -8.87
C ALA A 49 15.19 21.74 -9.19
N SER A 50 15.95 22.23 -8.20
CA SER A 50 17.40 22.26 -8.21
C SER A 50 17.98 20.91 -8.68
N ARG A 51 19.22 20.92 -9.17
CA ARG A 51 19.99 19.70 -9.52
C ARG A 51 20.32 18.83 -8.29
N THR A 52 19.49 18.87 -7.25
CA THR A 52 19.61 18.01 -6.08
C THR A 52 19.46 16.56 -6.52
N SER A 53 20.36 15.72 -6.00
CA SER A 53 20.32 14.26 -6.15
C SER A 53 19.19 13.61 -5.35
N ALA A 54 18.56 14.38 -4.44
CA ALA A 54 17.49 13.92 -3.58
C ALA A 54 16.15 14.59 -3.91
N CYS A 55 15.07 13.84 -3.69
CA CYS A 55 13.69 14.28 -3.84
C CYS A 55 13.30 15.25 -2.71
N THR A 56 12.88 16.46 -3.08
CA THR A 56 12.44 17.51 -2.15
C THR A 56 10.93 17.53 -1.92
N LEU A 57 10.19 16.56 -2.50
CA LEU A 57 8.74 16.51 -2.35
C LEU A 57 8.37 16.09 -0.92
N PRO A 58 7.35 16.74 -0.30
CA PRO A 58 6.89 16.40 1.04
C PRO A 58 6.56 14.92 1.16
N ASP A 59 6.93 14.30 2.28
CA ASP A 59 6.63 12.90 2.59
C ASP A 59 7.16 11.88 1.58
N CYS A 60 8.24 12.21 0.86
CA CYS A 60 8.84 11.28 -0.12
C CYS A 60 9.16 9.91 0.50
N ALA A 61 9.84 9.90 1.65
CA ALA A 61 10.21 8.65 2.34
C ALA A 61 8.97 7.88 2.85
N LEU A 62 7.98 8.57 3.40
CA LEU A 62 6.73 7.97 3.86
C LEU A 62 5.96 7.33 2.70
N ARG A 63 5.83 8.05 1.57
CA ARG A 63 5.20 7.53 0.36
C ARG A 63 5.97 6.35 -0.23
N ALA A 64 7.30 6.41 -0.23
CA ALA A 64 8.15 5.31 -0.67
C ALA A 64 7.94 4.05 0.19
N ALA A 65 7.85 4.21 1.51
CA ALA A 65 7.55 3.10 2.42
C ALA A 65 6.18 2.47 2.11
N LEU A 66 5.15 3.28 1.83
CA LEU A 66 3.82 2.79 1.47
C LEU A 66 3.75 2.16 0.07
N LEU A 67 4.63 2.56 -0.86
CA LEU A 67 4.72 1.98 -2.20
C LEU A 67 5.62 0.74 -2.27
N SER A 68 6.34 0.43 -1.19
CA SER A 68 7.20 -0.74 -1.09
C SER A 68 6.43 -2.02 -1.41
N ASP A 69 7.05 -2.89 -2.20
CA ASP A 69 6.52 -4.22 -2.50
C ASP A 69 6.86 -5.25 -1.40
N THR A 70 7.54 -4.82 -0.32
CA THR A 70 7.82 -5.68 0.84
C THR A 70 6.53 -6.06 1.54
N LYS A 71 6.28 -7.37 1.62
CA LYS A 71 5.11 -7.96 2.28
C LYS A 71 5.52 -8.78 3.49
N ILE A 72 4.62 -8.88 4.47
CA ILE A 72 4.77 -9.78 5.62
C ILE A 72 4.68 -11.22 5.09
N SER A 73 5.79 -11.96 5.21
CA SER A 73 5.92 -13.31 4.65
C SER A 73 5.74 -14.43 5.66
N ASP A 74 5.76 -14.11 6.97
CA ASP A 74 5.65 -15.08 8.05
C ASP A 74 4.36 -15.92 7.89
N PRO A 75 4.47 -17.26 7.71
CA PRO A 75 3.32 -18.14 7.54
C PRO A 75 2.36 -18.15 8.73
N PHE A 76 2.85 -17.87 9.94
CA PHE A 76 2.03 -17.86 11.15
C PHE A 76 1.40 -16.48 11.41
N SER A 77 1.77 -15.48 10.63
CA SER A 77 1.23 -14.14 10.82
C SER A 77 -0.21 -14.03 10.33
N SER A 78 -1.07 -13.44 11.16
CA SER A 78 -2.42 -13.06 10.76
C SER A 78 -2.43 -11.99 9.66
N ALA A 79 -1.36 -11.20 9.54
CA ALA A 79 -1.17 -10.19 8.52
C ALA A 79 -0.38 -10.70 7.30
N ARG A 80 -0.18 -12.02 7.15
CA ARG A 80 0.53 -12.61 6.01
C ARG A 80 0.00 -12.08 4.67
N GLY A 81 0.93 -11.71 3.79
CA GLY A 81 0.65 -11.15 2.48
C GLY A 81 0.31 -9.65 2.48
N CYS A 82 0.15 -9.01 3.64
CA CYS A 82 -0.01 -7.56 3.72
C CYS A 82 1.29 -6.83 3.38
N PRO A 83 1.20 -5.64 2.75
CA PRO A 83 2.29 -4.66 2.77
C PRO A 83 2.82 -4.47 4.19
N PHE A 84 4.15 -4.47 4.33
CA PHE A 84 4.83 -4.35 5.62
C PHE A 84 4.51 -3.02 6.31
N PHE A 85 4.49 -1.94 5.53
CA PHE A 85 4.04 -0.62 5.99
C PHE A 85 2.62 -0.36 5.50
N ARG A 86 1.76 0.09 6.41
CA ARG A 86 0.42 0.62 6.13
C ARG A 86 0.29 1.98 6.78
N ALA A 87 -0.68 2.76 6.37
CA ALA A 87 -1.05 3.96 7.11
C ALA A 87 -2.37 3.75 7.84
N CYS A 88 -2.52 4.40 9.00
CA CYS A 88 -3.80 4.45 9.68
C CYS A 88 -4.88 5.03 8.76
N PRO A 89 -6.04 4.37 8.58
CA PRO A 89 -7.12 4.90 7.75
C PRO A 89 -7.67 6.23 8.29
N GLN A 90 -7.54 6.50 9.60
CA GLN A 90 -8.00 7.72 10.24
C GLN A 90 -6.95 8.84 10.20
N CYS A 91 -5.84 8.69 10.93
CA CYS A 91 -4.85 9.77 11.09
C CYS A 91 -3.67 9.73 10.11
N LYS A 92 -3.62 8.74 9.22
CA LYS A 92 -2.57 8.53 8.22
C LYS A 92 -1.16 8.27 8.77
N ALA A 93 -1.01 8.08 10.08
CA ALA A 93 0.26 7.67 10.67
C ALA A 93 0.77 6.35 10.07
N LEU A 94 2.08 6.23 9.87
CA LEU A 94 2.72 5.01 9.37
C LEU A 94 2.74 3.94 10.46
N LEU A 95 2.30 2.73 10.09
CA LEU A 95 2.13 1.60 10.99
C LEU A 95 2.73 0.34 10.36
N THR A 96 3.15 -0.57 11.22
CA THR A 96 3.52 -1.95 10.88
C THR A 96 2.77 -2.90 11.79
N HIS A 97 2.72 -4.18 11.41
CA HIS A 97 2.15 -5.26 12.20
C HIS A 97 3.31 -6.13 12.72
N ASN A 98 3.34 -6.44 14.01
CA ASN A 98 4.41 -7.25 14.62
C ASN A 98 4.40 -8.72 14.16
N GLY A 99 3.31 -9.14 13.54
CA GLY A 99 3.14 -10.47 12.97
C GLY A 99 2.23 -11.35 13.82
N GLU A 100 2.17 -11.08 15.12
CA GLU A 100 1.50 -11.90 16.13
C GLU A 100 0.03 -11.50 16.33
N GLY A 101 -0.80 -12.43 16.79
CA GLY A 101 -2.17 -12.14 17.24
C GLY A 101 -3.18 -11.87 16.12
N CYS A 102 -4.18 -11.06 16.43
CA CYS A 102 -5.31 -10.73 15.55
C CYS A 102 -4.87 -9.79 14.41
N PRO A 103 -5.47 -9.87 13.20
CA PRO A 103 -5.19 -8.87 12.17
C PRO A 103 -5.69 -7.47 12.52
N ASN A 104 -6.51 -7.30 13.56
CA ASN A 104 -6.95 -6.01 14.04
C ASN A 104 -5.89 -5.36 14.92
N ILE A 105 -5.59 -4.09 14.66
CA ILE A 105 -4.65 -3.30 15.44
C ILE A 105 -5.30 -2.01 15.91
N THR A 106 -4.79 -1.50 17.03
CA THR A 106 -5.09 -0.16 17.53
C THR A 106 -4.02 0.81 17.03
N CYS A 107 -4.42 1.90 16.38
CA CYS A 107 -3.46 2.94 16.01
C CYS A 107 -2.89 3.62 17.28
N PRO A 108 -1.57 3.63 17.53
CA PRO A 108 -1.00 4.26 18.73
C PRO A 108 -1.09 5.79 18.72
N HIS A 109 -1.43 6.40 17.58
CA HIS A 109 -1.55 7.86 17.45
C HIS A 109 -2.96 8.39 17.67
N CYS A 110 -3.98 7.66 17.22
CA CYS A 110 -5.38 8.11 17.29
C CYS A 110 -6.34 7.11 17.94
N HIS A 111 -5.80 5.99 18.43
CA HIS A 111 -6.54 4.92 19.12
C HIS A 111 -7.72 4.34 18.33
N THR A 112 -7.74 4.54 17.01
CA THR A 112 -8.73 3.90 16.15
C THR A 112 -8.34 2.45 15.91
N ASP A 113 -9.25 1.54 16.20
CA ASP A 113 -9.15 0.12 15.89
C ASP A 113 -9.57 -0.15 14.44
N PHE A 114 -8.79 -0.97 13.74
CA PHE A 114 -9.10 -1.41 12.39
C PHE A 114 -8.31 -2.66 12.01
N CYS A 115 -8.78 -3.38 11.01
CA CYS A 115 -8.08 -4.54 10.47
C CYS A 115 -6.90 -4.13 9.60
N PHE A 116 -5.69 -4.55 9.93
CA PHE A 116 -4.48 -4.29 9.14
C PHE A 116 -4.56 -4.83 7.72
N ARG A 117 -5.33 -5.91 7.49
CA ARG A 117 -5.47 -6.56 6.18
C ARG A 117 -6.33 -5.73 5.23
N CYS A 118 -7.59 -5.48 5.61
CA CYS A 118 -8.60 -4.82 4.78
C CYS A 118 -8.79 -3.32 5.07
N LEU A 119 -8.24 -2.82 6.18
CA LEU A 119 -8.33 -1.44 6.67
C LEU A 119 -9.73 -0.98 7.11
N SER A 120 -10.67 -1.91 7.26
CA SER A 120 -12.01 -1.65 7.82
C SER A 120 -11.99 -1.60 9.34
N ARG A 121 -12.82 -0.74 9.93
CA ARG A 121 -13.05 -0.64 11.39
C ARG A 121 -13.90 -1.78 11.95
N TRP A 122 -14.72 -2.38 11.08
CA TRP A 122 -15.65 -3.46 11.41
C TRP A 122 -15.24 -4.69 10.60
N CYS A 123 -14.30 -5.48 11.12
CA CYS A 123 -13.82 -6.67 10.45
C CYS A 123 -13.61 -7.79 11.45
N SER A 124 -14.35 -8.89 11.27
CA SER A 124 -14.20 -10.11 12.07
C SER A 124 -12.87 -10.84 11.79
N GLY A 125 -12.17 -10.50 10.72
CA GLY A 125 -10.92 -11.14 10.32
C GLY A 125 -11.10 -12.45 9.56
N LEU A 126 -12.33 -12.93 9.38
CA LEU A 126 -12.67 -14.18 8.70
C LEU A 126 -12.11 -14.21 7.27
N ARG A 127 -11.41 -15.29 6.93
CA ARG A 127 -10.85 -15.59 5.61
C ARG A 127 -11.71 -16.61 4.88
N ASP A 128 -11.51 -16.74 3.57
CA ASP A 128 -12.26 -17.71 2.75
C ASP A 128 -12.15 -19.14 3.33
N PHE A 129 -10.98 -19.54 3.85
CA PHE A 129 -10.76 -20.87 4.46
C PHE A 129 -11.41 -21.07 5.83
N ASP A 130 -11.82 -19.99 6.52
CA ASP A 130 -12.49 -20.10 7.82
C ASP A 130 -13.97 -20.52 7.64
N ILE A 131 -14.46 -20.57 6.40
CA ILE A 131 -15.85 -20.91 6.04
C ILE A 131 -16.06 -22.43 5.92
N ASP A 132 -14.99 -23.24 5.93
CA ASP A 132 -15.08 -24.70 5.90
C ASP A 132 -15.42 -25.33 7.26
N ILE A 133 -15.65 -24.51 8.29
CA ILE A 133 -16.14 -24.97 9.59
C ILE A 133 -17.60 -25.41 9.38
N ASP A 134 -17.82 -26.72 9.35
CA ASP A 134 -19.05 -27.51 9.46
C ASP A 134 -20.34 -26.84 8.95
N GLY A 135 -21.12 -27.48 8.07
CA GLY A 135 -22.32 -26.87 7.44
C GLY A 135 -23.32 -26.13 8.37
N PHE A 136 -23.34 -26.45 9.67
CA PHE A 136 -24.03 -25.66 10.70
C PHE A 136 -23.48 -24.24 10.88
N HIS A 137 -22.15 -24.06 10.93
CA HIS A 137 -21.51 -22.76 11.04
C HIS A 137 -21.73 -21.94 9.76
N GLN A 138 -21.58 -22.53 8.57
CA GLN A 138 -21.95 -21.83 7.32
C GLN A 138 -23.39 -21.32 7.36
N GLN A 139 -24.33 -22.16 7.80
CA GLN A 139 -25.74 -21.78 7.87
C GLN A 139 -26.01 -20.73 8.95
N TRP A 140 -25.31 -20.78 10.08
CA TRP A 140 -25.39 -19.76 11.13
C TRP A 140 -24.81 -18.42 10.65
N LEU A 141 -23.64 -18.45 10.02
CA LEU A 141 -22.96 -17.30 9.43
C LEU A 141 -23.82 -16.64 8.34
N LEU A 142 -24.41 -17.43 7.43
CA LEU A 142 -25.33 -16.93 6.40
C LEU A 142 -26.65 -16.39 6.98
N ARG A 143 -27.17 -16.98 8.07
CA ARG A 143 -28.46 -16.57 8.68
C ARG A 143 -28.34 -15.38 9.62
N HIS A 144 -27.21 -15.19 10.29
CA HIS A 144 -27.09 -14.23 11.40
C HIS A 144 -26.04 -13.14 11.17
N CYS A 145 -25.11 -13.33 10.22
CA CYS A 145 -24.20 -12.27 9.81
C CYS A 145 -24.59 -11.83 8.40
N HIS A 146 -25.45 -10.81 8.32
CA HIS A 146 -26.09 -10.37 7.08
C HIS A 146 -25.15 -9.76 6.02
N GLU A 147 -23.84 -9.78 6.27
CA GLU A 147 -22.74 -9.43 5.35
C GLU A 147 -21.46 -9.88 6.06
N ILE A 148 -21.06 -11.15 5.93
CA ILE A 148 -19.68 -11.50 6.27
C ILE A 148 -18.85 -11.09 5.07
N ASP A 149 -18.45 -9.82 5.07
CA ASP A 149 -17.39 -9.39 4.18
C ASP A 149 -16.12 -10.17 4.54
N ILE A 150 -15.76 -11.10 3.67
CA ILE A 150 -14.54 -11.88 3.81
C ILE A 150 -13.37 -10.91 3.85
N CYS A 151 -12.58 -11.00 4.91
CA CYS A 151 -11.43 -10.14 5.10
C CYS A 151 -10.35 -10.47 4.07
N ARG A 152 -10.14 -9.54 3.13
CA ARG A 152 -9.12 -9.62 2.09
C ARG A 152 -8.03 -8.58 2.31
N VAL A 153 -6.81 -8.95 1.93
CA VAL A 153 -5.67 -8.04 1.98
C VAL A 153 -5.82 -7.01 0.87
N VAL A 154 -5.82 -5.73 1.21
CA VAL A 154 -5.80 -4.62 0.24
C VAL A 154 -4.40 -4.05 0.12
N ASP A 155 -3.94 -3.79 -1.11
CA ASP A 155 -2.66 -3.11 -1.34
C ASP A 155 -2.78 -1.59 -1.10
N ASN A 156 -1.69 -0.94 -0.67
CA ASN A 156 -1.66 0.51 -0.44
C ASN A 156 -1.98 1.33 -1.70
N LYS A 157 -1.63 0.81 -2.88
CA LYS A 157 -1.88 1.46 -4.19
C LYS A 157 -3.38 1.60 -4.50
N SER A 158 -4.21 0.74 -3.93
CA SER A 158 -5.68 0.77 -4.10
C SER A 158 -6.37 1.74 -3.15
N LEU A 159 -5.63 2.30 -2.19
CA LEU A 159 -6.16 3.25 -1.21
C LEU A 159 -5.98 4.66 -1.73
N ASN A 160 -6.99 5.49 -1.50
CA ASN A 160 -6.92 6.93 -1.77
C ASN A 160 -6.02 7.67 -0.74
N ILE A 161 -4.96 7.04 -0.24
CA ILE A 161 -3.99 7.64 0.66
C ILE A 161 -3.07 8.64 -0.04
N PHE A 162 -2.92 8.46 -1.34
CA PHE A 162 -1.94 9.16 -2.16
C PHE A 162 -2.46 10.43 -2.84
N SER A 163 -3.71 10.84 -2.59
CA SER A 163 -4.39 11.96 -3.27
C SER A 163 -4.17 13.33 -2.64
N ARG A 164 -3.04 13.55 -1.97
CA ARG A 164 -2.53 14.88 -1.62
C ARG A 164 -1.11 15.06 -2.11
#